data_AF-A0A538RCK8-F1
#
_entry.id   AF-A0A538RCK8-F1
#
_cell.length_a   1.000
_cell.length_b   1.000
_cell.length_c   1.000
_cell.angle_alpha   90.00
_cell.angle_beta   90.00
_cell.angle_gamma   90.00
#
_symmetry.space_group_name_H-M   'P 1'
#
loop_
_entity.id
_entity.type
_entity.pdbx_description
1 polymer ?
#
loop_
_entity_poly.entity_id
_entity_poly.type
_entity_poly.pdbx_seq_one_letter_code
_entity_poly.pdbx_strand_id
1 'polypeptide(L)'
;MCQDWAGPRSGSLTTDHYFAGDDIAADANLGGLVAFHFACFGAGTPRHDDFSRKGDVPALVDIAPHAFVARLPQRMLGRARGALACIGHVDRAWASSFLQADPRQHGAVTTQLAVFESALQRLIDGRCVGHAMDHFDLRYAELASDLATRKLAQLWIFANDARDYAVIGDPAVRIGGRSAEAEDRAGPKAAVETADLGAEDGTPRRSDAPPASLAELAGSTLEALRRAVGEALSLEVTTYAGDVSTAQAAAAGAASGHPRPAAYTCCKIDGGTVLSVPVDDRGAVDVELWRIHEAAVAQARQQRADTLRLILSLLPAVAP
;
A
#
# COMPACT_ATOMS: atom_id res chain seq x y z
N MET A 1 7.34 -1.85 -13.61
CA MET A 1 6.47 -1.64 -14.80
C MET A 1 6.14 -0.17 -14.90
N CYS A 2 6.36 0.42 -16.06
CA CYS A 2 6.08 1.83 -16.34
C CYS A 2 4.68 1.99 -16.94
N GLN A 3 4.13 3.21 -16.89
CA GLN A 3 2.77 3.50 -17.38
C GLN A 3 2.63 3.34 -18.90
N ASP A 4 3.75 3.35 -19.63
CA ASP A 4 3.81 3.22 -21.09
C ASP A 4 3.46 1.81 -21.57
N TRP A 5 3.41 0.82 -20.68
CA TRP A 5 2.99 -0.53 -21.04
C TRP A 5 1.48 -0.60 -21.31
N ALA A 6 1.12 -0.89 -22.56
CA ALA A 6 -0.29 -1.04 -22.99
C ALA A 6 -1.00 -2.32 -22.49
N GLY A 7 -0.35 -3.08 -21.61
CA GLY A 7 -0.95 -4.19 -20.87
C GLY A 7 -0.70 -5.59 -21.47
N PRO A 8 -1.27 -6.64 -20.86
CA PRO A 8 -0.90 -8.04 -21.13
C PRO A 8 -1.13 -8.53 -22.56
N ARG A 9 -1.94 -7.82 -23.36
CA ARG A 9 -2.27 -8.17 -24.74
C ARG A 9 -1.48 -7.37 -25.78
N SER A 10 -0.62 -6.44 -25.35
CA SER A 10 0.13 -5.56 -26.24
C SER A 10 1.42 -6.19 -26.82
N GLY A 11 1.58 -7.51 -26.67
CA GLY A 11 2.79 -8.23 -27.07
C GLY A 11 3.85 -8.29 -25.97
N SER A 12 5.07 -8.65 -26.36
CA SER A 12 6.20 -8.80 -25.42
C SER A 12 6.59 -7.50 -24.76
N LEU A 13 7.08 -7.59 -23.52
CA LEU A 13 7.69 -6.46 -22.83
C LEU A 13 8.98 -6.03 -23.55
N THR A 14 9.15 -4.72 -23.75
CA THR A 14 10.40 -4.09 -24.19
C THR A 14 11.01 -3.33 -23.02
N THR A 15 12.26 -2.89 -23.16
CA THR A 15 12.97 -2.09 -22.15
C THR A 15 12.22 -0.82 -21.77
N ASP A 16 11.46 -0.23 -22.70
CA ASP A 16 10.69 1.00 -22.45
C ASP A 16 9.49 0.77 -21.50
N HIS A 17 9.10 -0.47 -21.27
CA HIS A 17 7.95 -0.82 -20.43
C HIS A 17 8.30 -1.04 -18.96
N TYR A 18 9.58 -1.02 -18.57
CA TYR A 18 9.99 -1.22 -17.19
C TYR A 18 11.19 -0.34 -16.79
N PHE A 19 11.35 -0.17 -15.49
CA PHE A 19 12.53 0.46 -14.89
C PHE A 19 13.31 -0.61 -14.15
N ALA A 20 14.57 -0.80 -14.52
CA ALA A 20 15.49 -1.80 -13.99
C ALA A 20 16.74 -1.15 -13.41
N GLY A 21 17.58 -1.97 -12.77
CA GLY A 21 18.80 -1.49 -12.14
C GLY A 21 19.80 -0.83 -13.10
N ASP A 22 19.77 -1.18 -14.39
CA ASP A 22 20.64 -0.59 -15.41
C ASP A 22 20.14 0.80 -15.90
N ASP A 23 18.89 1.16 -15.62
CA ASP A 23 18.31 2.47 -15.96
C ASP A 23 18.66 3.55 -14.92
N ILE A 24 19.27 3.16 -13.79
CA ILE A 24 19.73 4.12 -12.79
C ILE A 24 21.03 4.77 -13.26
N ALA A 25 20.93 6.05 -13.64
CA ALA A 25 22.06 6.87 -14.06
C ALA A 25 23.27 6.76 -13.11
N ALA A 26 24.48 6.78 -13.68
CA ALA A 26 25.72 6.57 -12.93
C ALA A 26 25.91 7.57 -11.77
N ASP A 27 25.45 8.81 -11.97
CA ASP A 27 25.52 9.94 -11.06
C ASP A 27 24.25 10.17 -10.22
N ALA A 28 23.25 9.28 -10.32
CA ALA A 28 22.01 9.40 -9.56
C ALA A 28 22.28 9.45 -8.04
N ASN A 29 21.68 10.44 -7.38
CA ASN A 29 21.69 10.57 -5.93
C ASN A 29 20.42 9.94 -5.34
N LEU A 30 20.57 8.78 -4.71
CA LEU A 30 19.51 8.08 -4.00
C LEU A 30 19.66 8.23 -2.47
N GLY A 31 20.55 9.09 -2.01
CA GLY A 31 20.77 9.33 -0.59
C GLY A 31 19.48 9.75 0.12
N GLY A 32 19.22 9.15 1.28
CA GLY A 32 18.00 9.40 2.05
C GLY A 32 16.77 8.61 1.58
N LEU A 33 16.83 7.93 0.44
CA LEU A 33 15.71 7.14 -0.08
C LEU A 33 15.55 5.82 0.68
N VAL A 34 14.32 5.52 1.11
CA VAL A 34 13.87 4.15 1.36
C VAL A 34 12.90 3.78 0.25
N ALA A 35 13.22 2.74 -0.52
CA ALA A 35 12.39 2.31 -1.64
C ALA A 35 11.44 1.19 -1.21
N PHE A 36 10.16 1.29 -1.59
CA PHE A 36 9.17 0.23 -1.34
C PHE A 36 8.67 -0.34 -2.67
N HIS A 37 9.06 -1.57 -2.99
CA HIS A 37 8.64 -2.31 -4.18
C HIS A 37 7.45 -3.21 -3.85
N PHE A 38 6.25 -2.65 -3.96
CA PHE A 38 4.99 -3.31 -3.58
C PHE A 38 4.73 -4.63 -4.30
N ALA A 39 4.94 -4.65 -5.62
CA ALA A 39 4.50 -5.76 -6.44
C ALA A 39 5.50 -6.93 -6.48
N CYS A 40 5.03 -8.03 -7.08
CA CYS A 40 5.76 -9.26 -7.30
C CYS A 40 7.24 -9.04 -7.67
N PHE A 41 8.11 -9.85 -7.09
CA PHE A 41 9.54 -9.93 -7.40
C PHE A 41 10.36 -8.64 -7.18
N GLY A 42 9.80 -7.64 -6.48
CA GLY A 42 10.47 -6.38 -6.19
C GLY A 42 11.77 -6.52 -5.39
N ALA A 43 11.83 -7.46 -4.44
CA ALA A 43 13.03 -7.75 -3.65
C ALA A 43 13.83 -8.92 -4.21
N GLY A 44 13.18 -9.89 -4.86
CA GLY A 44 13.85 -11.07 -5.37
C GLY A 44 12.90 -12.12 -5.91
N THR A 45 13.48 -13.20 -6.44
CA THR A 45 12.74 -14.31 -7.03
C THR A 45 13.28 -15.61 -6.43
N PRO A 46 12.44 -16.44 -5.80
CA PRO A 46 12.86 -17.76 -5.38
C PRO A 46 13.03 -18.69 -6.59
N ARG A 47 13.67 -19.84 -6.38
CA ARG A 47 13.79 -20.84 -7.45
C ARG A 47 12.42 -21.44 -7.81
N HIS A 48 11.65 -21.79 -6.79
CA HIS A 48 10.38 -22.49 -6.92
C HIS A 48 9.23 -21.56 -6.55
N ASP A 49 8.10 -21.72 -7.23
CA ASP A 49 6.83 -21.04 -6.93
C ASP A 49 6.25 -21.57 -5.62
N ASP A 50 6.10 -20.70 -4.63
CA ASP A 50 5.47 -21.06 -3.37
C ASP A 50 3.94 -21.27 -3.54
N PHE A 51 3.33 -20.79 -4.64
CA PHE A 51 1.89 -20.85 -4.90
C PHE A 51 1.37 -22.02 -5.73
N SER A 52 2.27 -22.84 -6.27
CA SER A 52 1.89 -24.02 -7.02
C SER A 52 1.75 -25.24 -6.11
N ARG A 53 0.50 -25.61 -5.78
CA ARG A 53 0.16 -26.93 -5.21
C ARG A 53 -0.72 -27.72 -6.17
N LYS A 54 -0.33 -28.97 -6.46
CA LYS A 54 -1.12 -29.90 -7.27
C LYS A 54 -1.47 -31.12 -6.42
N GLY A 55 -2.67 -31.13 -5.84
CA GLY A 55 -3.10 -32.15 -4.87
C GLY A 55 -2.41 -31.98 -3.51
N ASP A 56 -2.16 -33.09 -2.80
CA ASP A 56 -1.53 -33.09 -1.47
C ASP A 56 0.00 -32.91 -1.49
N VAL A 57 0.61 -32.84 -2.68
CA VAL A 57 2.06 -32.70 -2.85
C VAL A 57 2.38 -31.29 -3.37
N PRO A 58 3.31 -30.55 -2.74
CA PRO A 58 3.85 -29.33 -3.32
C PRO A 58 4.46 -29.66 -4.68
N ALA A 59 3.87 -29.15 -5.76
CA ALA A 59 4.47 -29.26 -7.07
C ALA A 59 5.47 -28.12 -7.17
N LEU A 60 6.75 -28.40 -6.95
CA LEU A 60 7.81 -27.40 -7.11
C LEU A 60 7.88 -27.00 -8.59
N VAL A 61 7.24 -25.89 -8.93
CA VAL A 61 7.33 -25.28 -10.27
C VAL A 61 8.53 -24.34 -10.25
N ASP A 62 9.54 -24.64 -11.06
CA ASP A 62 10.68 -23.73 -11.24
C ASP A 62 10.19 -22.42 -11.91
N ILE A 63 10.40 -21.29 -11.25
CA ILE A 63 10.11 -19.93 -11.76
C ILE A 63 11.39 -19.11 -11.99
N ALA A 64 12.52 -19.62 -11.51
CA ALA A 64 13.86 -19.09 -11.81
C ALA A 64 14.90 -20.21 -11.83
N PRO A 65 16.04 -20.05 -12.54
CA PRO A 65 17.13 -21.03 -12.53
C PRO A 65 17.74 -21.27 -11.14
N HIS A 66 17.71 -20.26 -10.27
CA HIS A 66 18.12 -20.29 -8.87
C HIS A 66 17.45 -19.13 -8.13
N ALA A 67 17.45 -19.15 -6.80
CA ALA A 67 16.94 -18.02 -6.02
C ALA A 67 17.92 -16.84 -6.10
N PHE A 68 17.40 -15.61 -6.30
CA PHE A 68 18.23 -14.40 -6.39
C PHE A 68 17.52 -13.16 -5.84
N VAL A 69 18.30 -12.20 -5.35
CA VAL A 69 17.84 -10.84 -5.01
C VAL A 69 17.72 -10.02 -6.29
N ALA A 70 16.66 -9.23 -6.43
CA ALA A 70 16.41 -8.42 -7.61
C ALA A 70 17.56 -7.43 -7.88
N ARG A 71 17.86 -7.18 -9.16
CA ARG A 71 18.99 -6.32 -9.56
C ARG A 71 18.77 -4.85 -9.24
N LEU A 72 17.53 -4.39 -9.25
CA LEU A 72 17.16 -3.02 -8.93
C LEU A 72 17.58 -2.63 -7.49
N PRO A 73 17.15 -3.32 -6.42
CA PRO A 73 17.57 -2.98 -5.06
C PRO A 73 19.09 -3.12 -4.86
N GLN A 74 19.74 -4.11 -5.49
CA GLN A 74 21.21 -4.21 -5.47
C GLN A 74 21.89 -2.95 -6.05
N ARG A 75 21.40 -2.46 -7.20
CA ARG A 75 21.92 -1.25 -7.88
C ARG A 75 21.57 0.04 -7.14
N MET A 76 20.48 0.06 -6.39
CA MET A 76 20.09 1.21 -5.57
C MET A 76 20.98 1.32 -4.33
N LEU A 77 21.29 0.21 -3.67
CA LEU A 77 22.08 0.18 -2.43
C LEU A 77 23.59 0.23 -2.67
N GLY A 78 24.09 -0.44 -3.71
CA GLY A 78 25.53 -0.67 -3.95
C GLY A 78 26.33 0.55 -4.45
N ARG A 79 25.84 1.79 -4.26
CA ARG A 79 26.48 3.02 -4.76
C ARG A 79 26.81 3.97 -3.61
N ALA A 80 27.82 4.83 -3.80
CA ALA A 80 28.25 5.80 -2.78
C ALA A 80 27.15 6.78 -2.33
N ARG A 81 26.22 7.12 -3.22
CA ARG A 81 25.00 7.89 -2.93
C ARG A 81 23.76 7.01 -3.11
N GLY A 82 23.83 5.79 -2.60
CA GLY A 82 22.77 4.80 -2.70
C GLY A 82 21.58 5.07 -1.79
N ALA A 83 20.50 4.31 -2.01
CA ALA A 83 19.36 4.25 -1.10
C ALA A 83 19.80 3.75 0.29
N LEU A 84 19.03 4.08 1.33
CA LEU A 84 19.24 3.63 2.70
C LEU A 84 18.79 2.18 2.91
N ALA A 85 17.64 1.83 2.33
CA ALA A 85 17.08 0.48 2.34
C ALA A 85 16.10 0.30 1.17
N CYS A 86 15.89 -0.94 0.76
CA CYS A 86 14.82 -1.32 -0.14
C CYS A 86 13.93 -2.36 0.54
N ILE A 87 12.63 -2.16 0.54
CA ILE A 87 11.63 -3.14 0.94
C ILE A 87 11.00 -3.68 -0.33
N GLY A 88 10.72 -4.97 -0.44
CA GLY A 88 9.97 -5.47 -1.58
C GLY A 88 9.47 -6.89 -1.44
N HIS A 89 8.55 -7.26 -2.32
CA HIS A 89 7.99 -8.61 -2.37
C HIS A 89 8.97 -9.61 -2.99
N VAL A 90 9.06 -10.81 -2.42
CA VAL A 90 9.75 -11.99 -2.95
C VAL A 90 8.67 -12.92 -3.49
N ASP A 91 8.80 -13.38 -4.74
CA ASP A 91 7.74 -14.18 -5.41
C ASP A 91 6.51 -13.36 -5.87
N ARG A 92 5.45 -14.06 -6.29
CA ARG A 92 4.17 -13.52 -6.79
C ARG A 92 3.31 -12.98 -5.65
N ALA A 93 2.92 -11.72 -5.76
CA ALA A 93 1.89 -11.12 -4.92
C ALA A 93 0.49 -11.37 -5.53
N TRP A 94 -0.47 -11.80 -4.73
CA TRP A 94 -1.83 -12.08 -5.20
C TRP A 94 -2.76 -10.91 -4.93
N ALA A 95 -3.36 -10.38 -6.01
CA ALA A 95 -4.34 -9.30 -5.92
C ALA A 95 -5.47 -9.58 -4.91
N SER A 96 -5.86 -10.85 -4.75
CA SER A 96 -6.85 -11.26 -3.74
C SER A 96 -6.46 -10.88 -2.31
N SER A 97 -5.17 -10.91 -1.96
CA SER A 97 -4.67 -10.57 -0.63
C SER A 97 -4.84 -9.08 -0.31
N PHE A 98 -4.87 -8.23 -1.34
CA PHE A 98 -5.00 -6.78 -1.18
C PHE A 98 -6.42 -6.27 -1.44
N LEU A 99 -7.21 -6.99 -2.24
CA LEU A 99 -8.49 -6.49 -2.78
C LEU A 99 -9.74 -7.17 -2.21
N GLN A 100 -9.59 -8.31 -1.55
CA GLN A 100 -10.73 -9.03 -0.99
C GLN A 100 -10.90 -8.73 0.50
N ALA A 101 -12.17 -8.70 0.94
CA ALA A 101 -12.52 -8.56 2.35
C ALA A 101 -11.82 -9.64 3.20
N ASP A 102 -11.45 -9.27 4.43
CA ASP A 102 -10.79 -10.21 5.35
C ASP A 102 -11.67 -11.48 5.50
N PRO A 103 -11.12 -12.70 5.34
CA PRO A 103 -11.88 -13.95 5.46
C PRO A 103 -12.55 -14.13 6.83
N ARG A 104 -12.12 -13.36 7.84
CA ARG A 104 -12.71 -13.29 9.18
C ARG A 104 -13.91 -12.37 9.28
N GLN A 105 -14.03 -11.37 8.40
CA GLN A 105 -15.05 -10.33 8.48
C GLN A 105 -15.82 -10.21 7.15
N HIS A 106 -17.05 -10.72 7.14
CA HIS A 106 -17.98 -10.47 6.04
C HIS A 106 -18.28 -8.96 5.97
N GLY A 107 -17.77 -8.27 4.93
CA GLY A 107 -18.12 -6.89 4.61
C GLY A 107 -17.14 -5.80 5.07
N ALA A 108 -15.96 -6.12 5.60
CA ALA A 108 -14.96 -5.12 6.00
C ALA A 108 -13.93 -4.82 4.89
N VAL A 109 -13.53 -3.54 4.79
CA VAL A 109 -12.41 -3.08 3.96
C VAL A 109 -11.13 -3.84 4.34
N THR A 110 -10.33 -4.16 3.33
CA THR A 110 -9.16 -5.05 3.35
C THR A 110 -8.17 -4.75 4.47
N THR A 111 -8.11 -5.59 5.51
CA THR A 111 -7.16 -5.49 6.64
C THR A 111 -5.68 -5.48 6.20
N GLN A 112 -5.39 -6.00 5.00
CA GLN A 112 -4.06 -5.93 4.39
C GLN A 112 -3.64 -4.51 3.98
N LEU A 113 -4.54 -3.65 3.47
CA LEU A 113 -4.17 -2.25 3.15
C LEU A 113 -3.74 -1.47 4.40
N ALA A 114 -4.39 -1.73 5.54
CA ALA A 114 -4.03 -1.09 6.81
C ALA A 114 -2.60 -1.45 7.29
N VAL A 115 -2.07 -2.62 6.89
CA VAL A 115 -0.67 -3.00 7.17
C VAL A 115 0.30 -2.10 6.42
N PHE A 116 0.04 -1.84 5.14
CA PHE A 116 0.84 -0.91 4.34
C PHE A 116 0.76 0.51 4.88
N GLU A 117 -0.46 1.00 5.17
CA GLU A 117 -0.67 2.33 5.73
C GLU A 117 0.09 2.51 7.05
N SER A 118 0.02 1.53 7.96
CA SER A 118 0.69 1.60 9.25
C SER A 118 2.21 1.54 9.11
N ALA A 119 2.74 0.72 8.21
CA ALA A 119 4.18 0.66 7.92
C ALA A 119 4.69 1.98 7.33
N LEU A 120 3.98 2.53 6.34
CA LEU A 120 4.30 3.84 5.75
C LEU A 120 4.22 4.95 6.80
N GLN A 121 3.23 4.92 7.69
CA GLN A 121 3.11 5.87 8.79
C GLN A 121 4.34 5.81 9.69
N ARG A 122 4.78 4.62 10.11
CA ARG A 122 5.97 4.45 10.94
C ARG A 122 7.23 5.02 10.27
N LEU A 123 7.37 4.83 8.94
CA LEU A 123 8.48 5.39 8.18
C LEU A 123 8.43 6.93 8.15
N ILE A 124 7.24 7.52 7.93
CA ILE A 124 7.02 8.97 7.93
C ILE A 124 7.30 9.57 9.32
N ASP A 125 6.93 8.86 10.38
CA ASP A 125 7.18 9.25 11.78
C ASP A 125 8.68 9.11 12.17
N GLY A 126 9.56 8.74 11.23
CA GLY A 126 10.99 8.59 11.48
C GLY A 126 11.36 7.35 12.29
N ARG A 127 10.47 6.35 12.39
CA ARG A 127 10.83 5.04 12.95
C ARG A 127 11.74 4.29 11.98
N CYS A 128 12.51 3.35 12.51
CA CYS A 128 13.41 2.56 11.67
C CYS A 128 12.62 1.61 10.75
N VAL A 129 13.22 1.26 9.61
CA VAL A 129 12.62 0.36 8.62
C VAL A 129 12.16 -0.96 9.24
N GLY A 130 12.97 -1.58 10.09
CA GLY A 130 12.60 -2.82 10.78
C GLY A 130 11.36 -2.66 11.64
N HIS A 131 11.23 -1.55 12.36
CA HIS A 131 10.03 -1.27 13.15
C HIS A 131 8.81 -0.99 12.27
N ALA A 132 8.96 -0.39 11.09
CA ALA A 132 7.86 -0.27 10.14
C ALA A 132 7.36 -1.65 9.66
N MET A 133 8.29 -2.59 9.42
CA MET A 133 7.97 -3.92 8.90
C MET A 133 7.32 -4.88 9.89
N ASP A 134 7.40 -4.59 11.19
CA ASP A 134 6.74 -5.36 12.26
C ASP A 134 5.20 -5.50 12.04
N HIS A 135 4.56 -4.56 11.33
CA HIS A 135 3.15 -4.72 10.92
C HIS A 135 2.92 -5.91 9.95
N PHE A 136 3.87 -6.19 9.06
CA PHE A 136 3.81 -7.34 8.16
C PHE A 136 4.07 -8.64 8.93
N ASP A 137 5.04 -8.63 9.84
CA ASP A 137 5.35 -9.79 10.69
C ASP A 137 4.15 -10.19 11.57
N LEU A 138 3.51 -9.20 12.21
CA LEU A 138 2.30 -9.43 13.00
C LEU A 138 1.15 -9.96 12.14
N ARG A 139 0.97 -9.43 10.93
CA ARG A 139 -0.07 -9.91 10.01
C ARG A 139 0.20 -11.34 9.57
N TYR A 140 1.44 -11.68 9.25
CA TYR A 140 1.82 -13.06 8.93
C TYR A 140 1.55 -13.98 10.11
N ALA A 141 1.99 -13.63 11.33
CA ALA A 141 1.78 -14.45 12.52
C ALA A 141 0.29 -14.72 12.80
N GLU A 142 -0.55 -13.69 12.63
CA GLU A 142 -2.00 -13.80 12.78
C GLU A 142 -2.60 -14.77 11.73
N LEU A 143 -2.27 -14.59 10.45
CA LEU A 143 -2.79 -15.43 9.37
C LEU A 143 -2.27 -16.87 9.41
N ALA A 144 -1.01 -17.06 9.79
CA ALA A 144 -0.40 -18.38 9.94
C ALA A 144 -1.03 -19.16 11.10
N SER A 145 -1.34 -18.48 12.21
CA SER A 145 -2.05 -19.08 13.36
C SER A 145 -3.43 -19.59 12.96
N ASP A 146 -4.17 -18.80 12.18
CA ASP A 146 -5.47 -19.21 11.67
C ASP A 146 -5.38 -20.34 10.66
N LEU A 147 -4.40 -20.29 9.76
CA LEU A 147 -4.15 -21.35 8.80
C LEU A 147 -3.85 -22.69 9.50
N ALA A 148 -3.14 -22.66 10.63
CA ALA A 148 -2.84 -23.86 11.41
C ALA A 148 -4.09 -24.53 11.97
N THR A 149 -5.14 -23.76 12.27
CA THR A 149 -6.43 -24.29 12.77
C THR A 149 -7.45 -24.55 11.65
N ARG A 150 -7.36 -23.83 10.53
CA ARG A 150 -8.30 -23.87 9.41
C ARG A 150 -7.54 -23.95 8.09
N LYS A 151 -7.62 -25.10 7.41
CA LYS A 151 -6.96 -25.32 6.11
C LYS A 151 -7.74 -24.68 4.95
N LEU A 152 -7.71 -23.35 4.86
CA LEU A 152 -8.33 -22.59 3.78
C LEU A 152 -7.26 -22.08 2.80
N ALA A 153 -7.45 -22.33 1.50
CA ALA A 153 -6.52 -21.88 0.45
C ALA A 153 -6.30 -20.35 0.48
N GLN A 154 -7.33 -19.58 0.80
CA GLN A 154 -7.25 -18.12 0.90
C GLN A 154 -6.36 -17.65 2.06
N LEU A 155 -6.47 -18.26 3.24
CA LEU A 155 -5.58 -17.96 4.38
C LEU A 155 -4.13 -18.31 4.07
N TRP A 156 -3.92 -19.39 3.33
CA TRP A 156 -2.59 -19.81 2.88
C TRP A 156 -1.97 -18.79 1.91
N ILE A 157 -2.72 -18.32 0.90
CA ILE A 157 -2.27 -17.24 -0.01
C ILE A 157 -1.94 -15.98 0.80
N PHE A 158 -2.83 -15.57 1.70
CA PHE A 158 -2.68 -14.30 2.42
C PHE A 158 -1.50 -14.34 3.40
N ALA A 159 -1.26 -15.49 4.04
CA ALA A 159 -0.14 -15.68 4.94
C ALA A 159 1.19 -15.59 4.19
N ASN A 160 1.33 -16.26 3.04
CA ASN A 160 2.56 -16.18 2.26
C ASN A 160 2.80 -14.77 1.70
N ASP A 161 1.77 -14.11 1.15
CA ASP A 161 1.90 -12.72 0.70
C ASP A 161 2.34 -11.76 1.83
N ALA A 162 1.85 -11.96 3.07
CA ALA A 162 2.27 -11.15 4.21
C ALA A 162 3.73 -11.42 4.62
N ARG A 163 4.17 -12.67 4.54
CA ARG A 163 5.54 -13.11 4.84
C ARG A 163 6.56 -12.60 3.81
N ASP A 164 6.14 -12.45 2.57
CA ASP A 164 7.03 -12.31 1.43
C ASP A 164 7.56 -10.89 1.18
N TYR A 165 7.34 -9.95 2.11
CA TYR A 165 8.01 -8.66 2.11
C TYR A 165 9.35 -8.71 2.83
N ALA A 166 10.44 -8.52 2.09
CA ALA A 166 11.80 -8.53 2.61
C ALA A 166 12.40 -7.12 2.68
N VAL A 167 13.19 -6.87 3.74
CA VAL A 167 14.09 -5.71 3.83
C VAL A 167 15.45 -6.09 3.25
N ILE A 168 15.91 -5.34 2.26
CA ILE A 168 17.23 -5.41 1.66
C ILE A 168 18.00 -4.15 2.06
N GLY A 169 19.06 -4.30 2.86
CA GLY A 169 19.81 -3.20 3.45
C GLY A 169 19.80 -3.24 4.98
N ASP A 170 19.99 -2.09 5.62
CA ASP A 170 20.03 -1.97 7.08
C ASP A 170 18.62 -1.67 7.63
N PRO A 171 18.01 -2.55 8.44
CA PRO A 171 16.69 -2.31 9.03
C PRO A 171 16.69 -1.17 10.08
N ALA A 172 17.85 -0.70 10.56
CA ALA A 172 17.93 0.37 11.54
C ALA A 172 17.80 1.78 10.93
N VAL A 173 17.87 1.92 9.60
CA VAL A 173 17.80 3.21 8.93
C VAL A 173 16.45 3.90 9.11
N ARG A 174 16.46 5.23 9.06
CA ARG A 174 15.30 6.11 9.27
C ARG A 174 15.24 7.16 8.16
N ILE A 175 14.03 7.50 7.72
CA ILE A 175 13.82 8.62 6.79
C ILE A 175 14.04 9.93 7.55
N GLY A 176 14.68 10.93 6.91
CA GLY A 176 14.83 12.28 7.49
C GLY A 176 16.04 12.48 8.41
N GLY A 177 16.95 11.51 8.54
CA GLY A 177 18.32 11.76 8.99
C GLY A 177 18.50 12.39 10.37
N ARG A 178 17.57 12.20 11.31
CA ARG A 178 17.90 12.42 12.73
C ARG A 178 18.83 11.30 13.15
N SER A 179 20.14 11.55 13.02
CA SER A 179 21.18 10.83 13.73
C SER A 179 20.72 10.61 15.17
N ALA A 180 20.86 9.40 15.68
CA ALA A 180 20.46 8.99 17.03
C ALA A 180 21.36 9.63 18.11
N GLU A 181 21.55 10.95 18.06
CA GLU A 181 22.23 11.75 19.08
C GLU A 181 21.22 12.74 19.66
N ALA A 182 20.23 12.25 20.42
CA ALA A 182 19.52 13.07 21.42
C ALA A 182 18.59 12.29 22.36
N GLU A 183 18.09 11.10 21.99
CA GLU A 183 16.98 10.48 22.77
C GLU A 183 17.27 9.14 23.46
N ASP A 184 18.48 8.58 23.35
CA ASP A 184 18.83 7.34 24.08
C ASP A 184 20.00 7.49 25.06
N ARG A 185 19.79 8.36 26.06
CA ARG A 185 20.50 8.29 27.35
C ARG A 185 19.57 8.04 28.54
N ALA A 186 18.38 7.52 28.26
CA ALA A 186 17.43 7.12 29.29
C ALA A 186 16.84 5.73 29.00
N GLY A 187 17.70 4.77 28.67
CA GLY A 187 17.37 3.37 28.85
C GLY A 187 17.12 3.07 30.34
N PRO A 188 16.09 2.26 30.69
CA PRO A 188 15.79 1.93 32.08
C PRO A 188 16.94 1.09 32.67
N LYS A 189 17.60 1.60 33.70
CA LYS A 189 18.50 0.80 34.54
C LYS A 189 17.68 -0.28 35.22
N ALA A 190 17.80 -1.52 34.74
CA ALA A 190 17.41 -2.69 35.50
C ALA A 190 18.35 -2.81 36.72
N ALA A 191 17.90 -2.33 37.87
CA ALA A 191 18.45 -2.69 39.16
C ALA A 191 17.50 -3.71 39.79
N VAL A 192 18.00 -4.93 39.95
CA VAL A 192 17.42 -5.93 40.85
C VAL A 192 17.84 -5.56 42.26
N GLU A 193 16.89 -5.19 43.13
CA GLU A 193 16.87 -5.65 44.54
C GLU A 193 15.57 -5.21 45.27
N THR A 194 14.91 -6.24 45.81
CA THR A 194 14.15 -6.38 47.07
C THR A 194 13.29 -5.24 47.64
N ALA A 195 12.06 -5.62 48.01
CA ALA A 195 11.04 -4.84 48.69
C ALA A 195 11.44 -4.34 50.11
N ASP A 196 11.04 -3.11 50.44
CA ASP A 196 10.34 -2.77 51.70
C ASP A 196 9.64 -1.38 51.60
N LEU A 197 8.72 -1.16 52.53
CA LEU A 197 7.57 -0.26 52.59
C LEU A 197 7.87 1.23 52.89
N GLY A 198 7.01 2.09 52.32
CA GLY A 198 6.40 3.24 53.01
C GLY A 198 7.18 4.57 53.11
N ALA A 199 6.68 5.60 52.43
CA ALA A 199 6.36 6.92 52.99
C ALA A 199 6.03 7.91 51.85
N GLU A 200 4.86 8.54 51.94
CA GLU A 200 4.47 9.67 51.09
C GLU A 200 5.19 10.94 51.52
N ASP A 201 5.62 11.77 50.56
CA ASP A 201 5.55 13.22 50.72
C ASP A 201 5.41 13.91 49.35
N GLY A 202 4.56 14.93 49.32
CA GLY A 202 4.01 15.55 48.12
C GLY A 202 4.79 16.75 47.61
N THR A 203 4.61 17.06 46.33
CA THR A 203 4.64 18.43 45.76
C THR A 203 4.03 18.41 44.35
N PRO A 204 3.36 19.50 43.90
CA PRO A 204 2.39 19.45 42.81
C PRO A 204 3.04 19.43 41.42
N ARG A 205 2.52 18.58 40.52
CA ARG A 205 2.86 18.59 39.09
C ARG A 205 2.25 19.81 38.41
N ARG A 206 3.12 20.70 37.92
CA ARG A 206 2.79 21.71 36.93
C ARG A 206 2.59 21.03 35.58
N SER A 207 1.44 21.24 34.94
CA SER A 207 1.15 20.74 33.60
C SER A 207 1.87 21.60 32.55
N ASP A 208 2.81 21.02 31.82
CA ASP A 208 3.31 21.59 30.57
C ASP A 208 2.93 20.64 29.42
N ALA A 209 1.77 20.90 28.83
CA ALA A 209 1.39 20.31 27.54
C ALA A 209 2.03 21.14 26.41
N PRO A 210 2.67 20.52 25.40
CA PRO A 210 3.15 21.25 24.23
C PRO A 210 1.98 21.77 23.37
N PRO A 211 2.16 22.89 22.65
CA PRO A 211 1.05 23.58 21.98
C PRO A 211 0.49 22.76 20.82
N ALA A 212 -0.83 22.62 20.80
CA ALA A 212 -1.59 21.74 19.90
C ALA A 212 -1.48 22.09 18.39
N SER A 213 -0.87 23.21 18.00
CA SER A 213 -1.01 23.75 16.63
C SER A 213 -0.19 23.04 15.54
N LEU A 214 0.95 22.42 15.86
CA LEU A 214 1.77 21.67 14.87
C LEU A 214 1.34 20.21 14.73
N ALA A 215 0.88 19.60 15.82
CA ALA A 215 0.31 18.25 15.82
C ALA A 215 -1.06 18.21 15.13
N GLU A 216 -1.88 19.24 15.30
CA GLU A 216 -3.16 19.41 14.58
C GLU A 216 -2.93 19.67 13.09
N LEU A 217 -1.92 20.48 12.73
CA LEU A 217 -1.56 20.72 11.33
C LEU A 217 -1.09 19.40 10.69
N ALA A 218 -0.12 18.70 11.28
CA ALA A 218 0.37 17.41 10.80
C ALA A 218 -0.72 16.33 10.74
N GLY A 219 -1.62 16.29 11.72
CA GLY A 219 -2.79 15.42 11.72
C GLY A 219 -3.75 15.74 10.58
N SER A 220 -3.99 17.04 10.29
CA SER A 220 -4.87 17.46 9.20
C SER A 220 -4.27 17.18 7.81
N THR A 221 -2.96 17.39 7.62
CA THR A 221 -2.27 17.05 6.37
C THR A 221 -2.20 15.55 6.18
N LEU A 222 -2.03 14.77 7.25
CA LEU A 222 -2.00 13.32 7.22
C LEU A 222 -3.39 12.72 6.96
N GLU A 223 -4.45 13.25 7.57
CA GLU A 223 -5.83 12.83 7.31
C GLU A 223 -6.22 13.16 5.85
N ALA A 224 -5.76 14.31 5.34
CA ALA A 224 -5.92 14.68 3.94
C ALA A 224 -5.10 13.76 3.01
N LEU A 225 -3.89 13.36 3.39
CA LEU A 225 -3.06 12.43 2.63
C LEU A 225 -3.63 11.01 2.66
N ARG A 226 -4.12 10.55 3.81
CA ARG A 226 -4.77 9.23 3.99
C ARG A 226 -6.09 9.16 3.22
N ARG A 227 -6.89 10.23 3.27
CA ARG A 227 -8.11 10.36 2.48
C ARG A 227 -7.78 10.44 0.98
N ALA A 228 -6.79 11.24 0.59
CA ALA A 228 -6.36 11.35 -0.80
C ALA A 228 -5.77 10.04 -1.32
N VAL A 229 -5.01 9.29 -0.52
CA VAL A 229 -4.49 7.96 -0.88
C VAL A 229 -5.64 6.96 -0.94
N GLY A 230 -6.51 6.88 0.06
CA GLY A 230 -7.68 6.01 0.09
C GLY A 230 -8.64 6.25 -1.10
N GLU A 231 -8.95 7.51 -1.40
CA GLU A 231 -9.74 7.92 -2.56
C GLU A 231 -8.97 7.74 -3.88
N ALA A 232 -7.64 7.86 -3.87
CA ALA A 232 -6.79 7.59 -5.03
C ALA A 232 -6.43 6.11 -5.22
N LEU A 233 -7.04 5.17 -4.49
CA LEU A 233 -6.87 3.73 -4.75
C LEU A 233 -7.96 3.18 -5.69
N SER A 234 -9.12 3.83 -5.79
CA SER A 234 -10.20 3.46 -6.71
C SER A 234 -10.95 4.69 -7.23
N LEU A 235 -11.12 4.78 -8.55
CA LEU A 235 -11.93 5.79 -9.22
C LEU A 235 -13.30 5.17 -9.46
N GLU A 236 -14.33 5.69 -8.83
CA GLU A 236 -15.70 5.24 -9.02
C GLU A 236 -16.52 6.34 -9.71
N VAL A 237 -17.18 5.98 -10.80
CA VAL A 237 -18.10 6.85 -11.54
C VAL A 237 -19.42 6.11 -11.64
N THR A 238 -20.45 6.70 -11.05
CA THR A 238 -21.81 6.18 -11.10
C THR A 238 -22.68 7.20 -11.80
N THR A 239 -23.36 6.78 -12.88
CA THR A 239 -24.28 7.63 -13.63
C THR A 239 -25.70 7.17 -13.37
N TYR A 240 -26.53 8.10 -12.89
CA TYR A 240 -27.95 7.92 -12.73
C TYR A 240 -28.68 8.62 -13.89
N ALA A 241 -29.70 7.98 -14.44
CA ALA A 241 -30.64 8.62 -15.35
C ALA A 241 -31.82 9.14 -14.53
N GLY A 242 -32.11 10.43 -14.61
CA GLY A 242 -33.18 11.07 -13.84
C GLY A 242 -32.79 12.46 -13.34
N ASP A 243 -33.51 12.96 -12.33
CA ASP A 243 -33.22 14.25 -11.73
C ASP A 243 -32.02 14.21 -10.76
N VAL A 244 -31.40 15.38 -10.55
CA VAL A 244 -30.20 15.51 -9.71
C VAL A 244 -30.47 15.21 -8.24
N SER A 245 -31.66 15.50 -7.73
CA SER A 245 -32.01 15.26 -6.32
C SER A 245 -32.07 13.76 -6.02
N THR A 246 -32.58 12.98 -6.97
CA THR A 246 -32.62 11.52 -6.97
C THR A 246 -31.21 10.93 -7.05
N ALA A 247 -30.34 11.48 -7.89
CA ALA A 247 -28.94 11.06 -7.99
C ALA A 247 -28.15 11.33 -6.70
N GLN A 248 -28.35 12.49 -6.06
CA GLN A 248 -27.70 12.86 -4.79
C GLN A 248 -28.16 11.99 -3.63
N ALA A 249 -29.46 11.71 -3.54
CA ALA A 249 -30.02 10.82 -2.52
C ALA A 249 -29.49 9.38 -2.66
N ALA A 250 -29.31 8.90 -3.89
CA ALA A 250 -28.71 7.59 -4.16
C ALA A 250 -27.21 7.54 -3.80
N ALA A 251 -26.45 8.59 -4.07
CA ALA A 251 -25.04 8.69 -3.71
C ALA A 251 -24.80 8.75 -2.18
N ALA A 252 -25.75 9.26 -1.40
CA ALA A 252 -25.64 9.42 0.05
C ALA A 252 -25.98 8.16 0.89
N GLY A 253 -26.33 7.03 0.26
CA GLY A 253 -26.57 5.76 0.96
C GLY A 253 -27.82 5.71 1.85
N ALA A 254 -28.80 6.61 1.66
CA ALA A 254 -30.02 6.68 2.45
C ALA A 254 -31.06 5.62 2.00
N ALA A 255 -31.11 4.47 2.69
CA ALA A 255 -31.91 3.31 2.28
C ALA A 255 -33.45 3.51 2.42
N SER A 256 -34.14 3.61 1.28
CA SER A 256 -35.22 2.68 0.83
C SER A 256 -35.82 3.17 -0.49
N GLY A 257 -35.63 2.40 -1.58
CA GLY A 257 -36.23 2.69 -2.90
C GLY A 257 -35.32 3.33 -3.97
N HIS A 258 -34.00 3.13 -3.90
CA HIS A 258 -33.07 3.74 -4.85
C HIS A 258 -33.35 3.37 -6.33
N PRO A 259 -33.26 4.33 -7.27
CA PRO A 259 -33.14 4.01 -8.68
C PRO A 259 -31.82 3.29 -8.92
N ARG A 260 -31.86 2.21 -9.70
CA ARG A 260 -30.65 1.52 -10.12
C ARG A 260 -29.78 2.48 -10.94
N PRO A 261 -28.46 2.51 -10.70
CA PRO A 261 -27.56 3.29 -11.54
C PRO A 261 -27.70 2.83 -12.99
N ALA A 262 -27.80 3.79 -13.89
CA ALA A 262 -27.98 3.51 -15.31
C ALA A 262 -26.65 3.07 -15.94
N ALA A 263 -25.52 3.61 -15.46
CA ALA A 263 -24.18 3.13 -15.79
C ALA A 263 -23.23 3.24 -14.60
N TYR A 264 -22.21 2.39 -14.57
CA TYR A 264 -21.24 2.33 -13.48
C TYR A 264 -19.85 1.97 -14.02
N THR A 265 -18.81 2.65 -13.54
CA THR A 265 -17.41 2.31 -13.80
C THR A 265 -16.60 2.46 -12.52
N CYS A 266 -15.90 1.41 -12.12
CA CYS A 266 -14.89 1.47 -11.07
C CYS A 266 -13.53 1.08 -11.65
N CYS A 267 -12.53 1.96 -11.53
CA CYS A 267 -11.14 1.72 -11.94
C CYS A 267 -10.24 1.70 -10.70
N LYS A 268 -9.69 0.55 -10.38
CA LYS A 268 -8.73 0.36 -9.30
C LYS A 268 -7.32 0.75 -9.73
N ILE A 269 -6.46 1.05 -8.76
CA ILE A 269 -5.06 1.45 -9.01
C ILE A 269 -4.22 0.35 -9.68
N ASP A 270 -4.59 -0.91 -9.48
CA ASP A 270 -3.97 -2.08 -10.12
C ASP A 270 -4.41 -2.28 -11.59
N GLY A 271 -5.24 -1.37 -12.12
CA GLY A 271 -5.81 -1.44 -13.46
C GLY A 271 -7.09 -2.28 -13.55
N GLY A 272 -7.53 -2.89 -12.46
CA GLY A 272 -8.79 -3.62 -12.41
C GLY A 272 -9.97 -2.69 -12.70
N THR A 273 -10.78 -3.01 -13.71
CA THR A 273 -11.94 -2.21 -14.09
C THR A 273 -13.23 -3.02 -14.02
N VAL A 274 -14.24 -2.51 -13.31
CA VAL A 274 -15.60 -3.05 -13.26
C VAL A 274 -16.53 -2.09 -13.99
N LEU A 275 -17.35 -2.60 -14.91
CA LEU A 275 -18.27 -1.81 -15.72
C LEU A 275 -19.70 -2.37 -15.61
N SER A 276 -20.69 -1.51 -15.42
CA SER A 276 -22.09 -1.77 -15.73
C SER A 276 -22.47 -0.91 -16.93
N VAL A 277 -22.67 -1.57 -18.07
CA VAL A 277 -23.02 -0.92 -19.34
C VAL A 277 -24.54 -0.70 -19.37
N PRO A 278 -25.02 0.51 -19.71
CA PRO A 278 -26.44 0.77 -19.82
C PRO A 278 -27.03 0.02 -21.01
N VAL A 279 -28.19 -0.58 -20.80
CA VAL A 279 -28.97 -1.24 -21.86
C VAL A 279 -30.36 -0.62 -21.94
N ASP A 280 -30.89 -0.53 -23.16
CA ASP A 280 -32.26 -0.08 -23.43
C ASP A 280 -33.30 -1.17 -23.12
N ASP A 281 -34.59 -0.85 -23.28
CA ASP A 281 -35.70 -1.77 -23.04
C ASP A 281 -35.67 -3.02 -23.94
N ARG A 282 -34.84 -3.03 -24.99
CA ARG A 282 -34.65 -4.14 -25.92
C ARG A 282 -33.40 -4.96 -25.60
N GLY A 283 -32.65 -4.59 -24.55
CA GLY A 283 -31.40 -5.21 -24.16
C GLY A 283 -30.20 -4.83 -25.04
N ALA A 284 -30.35 -3.86 -25.95
CA ALA A 284 -29.25 -3.29 -26.71
C ALA A 284 -28.52 -2.24 -25.86
N VAL A 285 -27.24 -2.02 -26.11
CA VAL A 285 -26.47 -0.99 -25.38
C VAL A 285 -27.05 0.39 -25.68
N ASP A 286 -27.35 1.16 -24.64
CA ASP A 286 -27.72 2.57 -24.78
C ASP A 286 -26.45 3.39 -25.08
N VAL A 287 -26.19 3.60 -26.37
CA VAL A 287 -24.97 4.24 -26.87
C VAL A 287 -24.87 5.70 -26.42
N GLU A 288 -26.00 6.39 -26.27
CA GLU A 288 -26.00 7.82 -25.90
C GLU A 288 -25.64 7.99 -24.42
N LEU A 289 -26.29 7.20 -23.55
CA LEU A 289 -25.97 7.20 -22.12
C LEU A 289 -24.55 6.68 -21.86
N TRP A 290 -24.11 5.67 -22.62
CA TRP A 290 -22.74 5.16 -22.52
C TRP A 290 -21.70 6.22 -22.88
N ARG A 291 -21.91 6.99 -23.96
CA ARG A 291 -21.00 8.07 -24.37
C ARG A 291 -20.89 9.15 -23.29
N ILE A 292 -22.00 9.51 -22.64
CA ILE A 292 -22.01 10.47 -21.51
C ILE A 292 -21.21 9.91 -20.33
N HIS A 293 -21.41 8.63 -20.01
CA HIS A 293 -20.69 7.95 -18.95
C HIS A 293 -19.17 7.89 -19.22
N GLU A 294 -18.77 7.51 -20.44
CA GLU A 294 -17.35 7.47 -20.86
C GLU A 294 -16.68 8.85 -20.74
N ALA A 295 -17.37 9.92 -21.13
CA ALA A 295 -16.87 11.28 -20.98
C ALA A 295 -16.67 11.65 -19.49
N ALA A 296 -17.62 11.28 -18.62
CA ALA A 296 -17.49 11.48 -17.18
C ALA A 296 -16.32 10.69 -16.58
N VAL A 297 -16.12 9.43 -17.00
CA VAL A 297 -14.97 8.61 -16.61
C VAL A 297 -13.65 9.24 -17.05
N ALA A 298 -13.57 9.72 -18.30
CA ALA A 298 -12.36 10.38 -18.82
C ALA A 298 -12.04 11.66 -18.03
N GLN A 299 -13.04 12.50 -17.76
CA GLN A 299 -12.88 13.70 -16.95
C GLN A 299 -12.40 13.37 -15.53
N ALA A 300 -13.00 12.37 -14.89
CA ALA A 300 -12.64 11.98 -13.53
C ALA A 300 -11.22 11.38 -13.45
N ARG A 301 -10.79 10.62 -14.46
CA ARG A 301 -9.39 10.15 -14.60
C ARG A 301 -8.40 11.32 -14.72
N GLN A 302 -8.73 12.32 -15.54
CA GLN A 302 -7.88 13.49 -15.75
C GLN A 302 -7.75 14.33 -14.46
N GLN A 303 -8.88 14.63 -13.80
CA GLN A 303 -8.89 15.34 -12.51
C GLN A 303 -8.05 14.60 -11.46
N ARG A 304 -8.15 13.27 -11.39
CA ARG A 304 -7.33 12.46 -10.48
C ARG A 304 -5.85 12.56 -10.79
N ALA A 305 -5.45 12.51 -12.07
CA ALA A 305 -4.05 12.68 -12.46
C ALA A 305 -3.51 14.06 -12.06
N ASP A 306 -4.31 15.11 -12.22
CA ASP A 306 -3.92 16.48 -11.88
C ASP A 306 -3.82 16.70 -10.35
N THR A 307 -4.75 16.13 -9.57
CA THR A 307 -4.67 16.13 -8.09
C THR A 307 -3.43 15.40 -7.59
N LEU A 308 -3.11 14.22 -8.16
CA LEU A 308 -1.91 13.48 -7.79
C LEU A 308 -0.63 14.28 -8.12
N ARG A 309 -0.57 14.95 -9.28
CA ARG A 309 0.54 15.86 -9.62
C ARG A 309 0.66 17.00 -8.62
N LEU A 310 -0.45 17.61 -8.23
CA LEU A 310 -0.47 18.69 -7.23
C LEU A 310 0.05 18.19 -5.88
N ILE A 311 -0.45 17.05 -5.39
CA ILE A 311 0.01 16.47 -4.12
C ILE A 311 1.52 16.18 -4.17
N LEU A 312 2.00 15.57 -5.25
CA LEU A 312 3.43 15.31 -5.45
C LEU A 312 4.26 16.60 -5.49
N SER A 313 3.71 17.70 -6.02
CA SER A 313 4.39 19.00 -6.06
C SER A 313 4.45 19.72 -4.70
N LEU A 314 3.58 19.37 -3.76
CA LEU A 314 3.54 19.91 -2.39
C LEU A 314 4.48 19.16 -1.43
N LEU A 315 5.00 17.99 -1.84
CA LEU A 315 6.06 17.33 -1.11
C LEU A 315 7.31 18.21 -1.18
N PRO A 316 7.98 18.49 -0.05
CA PRO A 316 9.11 19.39 -0.03
C PRO A 316 10.18 18.90 -1.01
N ALA A 317 10.45 19.71 -2.04
CA ALA A 317 11.59 19.49 -2.91
C ALA A 317 12.83 19.48 -2.02
N VAL A 318 13.49 18.32 -1.96
CA VAL A 318 14.83 18.23 -1.35
C VAL A 318 15.74 19.05 -2.26
N ALA A 319 15.94 20.31 -1.88
CA ALA A 319 16.86 21.23 -2.53
C ALA A 319 18.29 20.65 -2.48
N PRO A 320 19.13 20.94 -3.50
CA PRO A 320 20.35 20.20 -3.83
C PRO A 320 21.43 20.16 -2.73
#